data_AF-A0A9J7L2N3-F1
#
_entry.id   AF-A0A9J7L2N3-F1
#
_cell.length_a   1.000
_cell.length_b   1.000
_cell.length_c   1.000
_cell.angle_alpha   90.00
_cell.angle_beta   90.00
_cell.angle_gamma   90.00
#
_symmetry.space_group_name_H-M   'P 1'
#
loop_
_entity.id
_entity.type
_entity.pdbx_description
1 polymer ?
#
loop_
_entity_poly.entity_id
_entity_poly.type
_entity_poly.pdbx_seq_one_letter_code
_entity_poly.pdbx_strand_id
1 'polypeptide(L)'
;MPYRNWTKPGYLFECRQTRGNGTCPPPLNYTVAEKVNRFHTDLRTFRTYLHEVRDDEAEGEGSDTALLEVMTQTTNRMESLLTSIRITAQAMGFAILDDVPTGVMTSTERDPTGELLRRSRDQQVVWEFLWYLRWAASDITWLKHRHCEQ
;
A
#
# COMPACT_ATOMS: atom_id res chain seq x y z
N MET A 1 16.56 16.34 12.55
CA MET A 1 17.06 15.88 11.23
C MET A 1 15.88 15.89 10.27
N PRO A 2 15.96 16.55 9.11
CA PRO A 2 14.85 16.57 8.16
C PRO A 2 14.73 15.18 7.51
N TYR A 3 13.58 14.53 7.67
CA TYR A 3 13.24 13.28 6.98
C TYR A 3 13.38 13.51 5.47
N ARG A 4 14.31 12.81 4.82
CA ARG A 4 14.44 12.81 3.37
C ARG A 4 13.13 12.25 2.82
N ASN A 5 12.40 13.04 2.03
CA ASN A 5 11.28 12.55 1.21
C ASN A 5 11.88 11.57 0.20
N TRP A 6 11.93 10.30 0.56
CA TRP A 6 12.15 9.22 -0.39
C TRP A 6 11.14 9.38 -1.52
N THR A 7 11.62 9.22 -2.76
CA THR A 7 10.80 9.32 -3.97
C THR A 7 9.55 8.49 -3.76
N LYS A 8 8.43 9.19 -3.90
CA LYS A 8 7.09 8.71 -3.62
C LYS A 8 6.79 7.54 -4.57
N PRO A 9 6.48 6.32 -4.07
CA PRO A 9 5.64 5.42 -4.84
C PRO A 9 4.42 6.22 -5.32
N GLY A 10 4.15 6.25 -6.62
CA GLY A 10 3.16 7.16 -7.22
C GLY A 10 1.82 7.21 -6.47
N TYR A 11 1.14 8.38 -6.50
CA TYR A 11 -0.14 8.74 -5.84
C TYR A 11 -0.28 8.48 -4.32
N LEU A 12 0.22 7.38 -3.78
CA LEU A 12 0.13 6.94 -2.38
C LEU A 12 0.70 7.97 -1.39
N PHE A 13 1.67 8.78 -1.81
CA PHE A 13 2.43 9.68 -0.92
C PHE A 13 2.15 11.17 -1.17
N GLU A 14 1.24 11.51 -2.07
CA GLU A 14 0.87 12.92 -2.32
C GLU A 14 0.01 13.50 -1.20
N CYS A 15 -0.72 12.66 -0.45
CA CYS A 15 -1.54 13.10 0.69
C CYS A 15 -0.74 13.74 1.83
N ARG A 16 0.58 13.50 1.95
CA ARG A 16 1.37 14.02 3.09
C ARG A 16 1.87 15.46 2.89
N GLN A 17 2.01 15.92 1.64
CA GLN A 17 2.67 17.22 1.37
C GLN A 17 1.74 18.43 1.47
N THR A 18 0.42 18.26 1.53
CA THR A 18 -0.49 19.40 1.55
C THR A 18 -0.76 19.99 2.94
N ARG A 19 0.06 19.67 3.95
CA ARG A 19 0.08 20.31 5.28
C ARG A 19 0.51 21.80 5.28
N GLY A 20 0.47 22.46 4.13
CA GLY A 20 0.64 23.91 4.01
C GLY A 20 -0.59 24.67 3.51
N ASN A 21 -1.52 24.05 2.78
CA ASN A 21 -2.79 24.65 2.29
C ASN A 21 -3.61 23.76 1.34
N GLY A 22 -3.28 22.48 1.14
CA GLY A 22 -4.04 21.63 0.23
C GLY A 22 -4.93 20.68 1.03
N THR A 23 -6.24 20.80 0.81
CA THR A 23 -7.14 19.67 1.00
C THR A 23 -6.51 18.43 0.37
N CYS A 24 -6.28 17.35 1.13
CA CYS A 24 -6.26 16.03 0.50
C CYS A 24 -7.53 16.00 -0.34
N PRO A 25 -7.45 15.88 -1.68
CA PRO A 25 -8.67 15.90 -2.48
C PRO A 25 -9.56 14.81 -1.89
N PRO A 26 -10.72 15.17 -1.34
CA PRO A 26 -11.58 14.15 -0.78
C PRO A 26 -11.89 13.19 -1.93
N PRO A 27 -11.90 11.87 -1.72
CA PRO A 27 -12.09 10.92 -2.82
C PRO A 27 -13.59 10.87 -3.17
N LEU A 28 -14.24 12.03 -3.31
CA LEU A 28 -15.67 12.22 -3.48
C LEU A 28 -16.10 12.19 -4.95
N ASN A 29 -15.17 12.33 -5.89
CA ASN A 29 -15.47 12.35 -7.33
C ASN A 29 -15.01 11.11 -8.10
N TYR A 30 -14.45 10.10 -7.41
CA TYR A 30 -14.09 8.83 -8.06
C TYR A 30 -15.31 7.93 -8.17
N THR A 31 -15.46 7.31 -9.33
CA THR A 31 -16.40 6.21 -9.54
C THR A 31 -16.04 5.00 -8.67
N VAL A 32 -17.00 4.12 -8.44
CA VAL A 32 -16.78 2.83 -7.74
C VAL A 32 -15.65 2.06 -8.42
N ALA A 33 -15.64 2.00 -9.76
CA ALA A 33 -14.62 1.30 -10.54
C ALA A 33 -13.22 1.89 -10.33
N GLU A 34 -13.07 3.21 -10.30
CA GLU A 34 -11.79 3.88 -10.04
C GLU A 34 -11.30 3.63 -8.61
N LYS A 35 -12.20 3.68 -7.62
CA LYS A 35 -11.86 3.37 -6.22
C LYS A 35 -11.38 1.93 -6.06
N VAL A 36 -12.07 0.98 -6.69
CA VAL A 36 -11.72 -0.45 -6.67
C VAL A 36 -10.37 -0.68 -7.34
N ASN A 37 -10.13 -0.08 -8.51
CA ASN A 37 -8.84 -0.16 -9.19
C ASN A 37 -7.71 0.43 -8.36
N ARG A 38 -7.92 1.62 -7.78
CA ARG A 38 -6.93 2.24 -6.89
C ARG A 38 -6.63 1.34 -5.69
N PHE A 39 -7.66 0.81 -5.04
CA PHE A 39 -7.50 -0.07 -3.88
C PHE A 39 -6.66 -1.31 -4.22
N HIS A 40 -6.90 -1.90 -5.40
CA HIS A 40 -6.12 -3.01 -5.92
C HIS A 40 -4.66 -2.64 -6.22
N THR A 41 -4.41 -1.53 -6.92
CA THR A 41 -3.05 -1.06 -7.26
C THR A 41 -2.23 -0.69 -6.01
N ASP A 42 -2.85 0.01 -5.06
CA ASP A 42 -2.22 0.45 -3.81
C ASP A 42 -1.83 -0.78 -2.96
N LEU A 43 -2.71 -1.77 -2.83
CA LEU A 43 -2.41 -3.02 -2.11
C LEU A 43 -1.29 -3.83 -2.78
N ARG A 44 -1.24 -3.90 -4.12
CA ARG A 44 -0.14 -4.58 -4.84
C ARG A 44 1.18 -3.87 -4.60
N THR A 45 1.18 -2.54 -4.57
CA THR A 45 2.36 -1.73 -4.26
C THR A 45 2.87 -2.03 -2.86
N PHE A 46 1.99 -1.94 -1.85
CA PHE A 46 2.36 -2.27 -0.46
C PHE A 46 2.86 -3.70 -0.31
N ARG A 47 2.28 -4.66 -1.05
CA ARG A 47 2.75 -6.05 -1.03
C ARG A 47 4.23 -6.14 -1.43
N THR A 48 4.63 -5.49 -2.52
CA THR A 48 6.02 -5.48 -2.98
C THR A 48 6.96 -4.89 -1.91
N TYR A 49 6.59 -3.74 -1.34
CA TYR A 49 7.40 -3.12 -0.29
C TYR A 49 7.46 -3.97 0.99
N LEU A 50 6.35 -4.58 1.43
CA LEU A 50 6.33 -5.42 2.63
C LEU A 50 7.10 -6.73 2.45
N HIS A 51 7.17 -7.28 1.24
CA HIS A 51 8.09 -8.38 0.94
C HIS A 51 9.54 -7.96 1.10
N GLU A 52 9.90 -6.77 0.61
CA GLU A 52 11.26 -6.27 0.79
C GLU A 52 11.59 -6.07 2.27
N VAL A 53 10.70 -5.45 3.05
CA VAL A 53 10.90 -5.30 4.52
C VAL A 53 11.12 -6.66 5.20
N ARG A 54 10.41 -7.70 4.75
CA ARG A 54 10.54 -9.04 5.32
C ARG A 54 11.90 -9.64 4.95
N ASP A 55 12.32 -9.46 3.71
CA ASP A 55 13.59 -9.97 3.21
C ASP A 55 14.77 -9.27 3.93
N ASP A 56 14.67 -7.95 4.14
CA ASP A 56 15.64 -7.18 4.95
C ASP A 56 15.71 -7.68 6.41
N GLU A 57 14.56 -7.93 7.05
CA GLU A 57 14.52 -8.46 8.42
C GLU A 57 15.11 -9.88 8.51
N ALA A 58 14.90 -10.71 7.49
CA ALA A 58 15.42 -12.07 7.43
C ALA A 58 16.95 -12.12 7.23
N GLU A 59 17.52 -11.13 6.54
CA GLU A 59 18.96 -11.00 6.32
C GLU A 59 19.69 -10.30 7.49
N GLY A 60 18.95 -9.64 8.39
CA GLY A 60 19.51 -8.88 9.51
C GLY A 60 20.09 -9.74 10.65
N GLU A 61 21.17 -9.24 11.28
CA GLU A 61 21.67 -9.82 12.52
C GLU A 61 20.63 -9.68 13.65
N GLY A 62 20.12 -10.80 14.14
CA GLY A 62 19.10 -10.82 15.20
C GLY A 62 17.65 -10.94 14.72
N SER A 63 17.44 -11.36 13.47
CA SER A 63 16.13 -11.67 12.86
C SER A 63 15.11 -12.21 13.88
N ASP A 64 14.03 -11.45 14.09
CA ASP A 64 12.93 -11.87 14.95
C ASP A 64 11.98 -12.81 14.19
N THR A 65 12.02 -14.10 14.53
CA THR A 65 11.19 -15.12 13.87
C THR A 65 9.69 -14.87 14.06
N ALA A 66 9.27 -14.24 15.17
CA ALA A 66 7.87 -13.89 15.39
C ALA A 66 7.45 -12.73 14.47
N LEU A 67 8.34 -11.74 14.27
CA LEU A 67 8.09 -10.66 13.32
C LEU A 67 7.97 -11.19 11.89
N LEU A 68 8.89 -12.05 11.45
CA LEU A 68 8.84 -12.67 10.13
C LEU A 68 7.55 -13.49 9.91
N GLU A 69 7.09 -14.21 10.93
CA GLU A 69 5.82 -14.94 10.87
C GLU A 69 4.64 -13.99 10.69
N VAL A 70 4.55 -12.92 11.49
CA VAL A 70 3.47 -11.92 11.39
C VAL A 70 3.49 -11.22 10.04
N MET A 71 4.67 -10.89 9.51
CA MET A 71 4.83 -10.30 8.19
C MET A 71 4.34 -11.25 7.09
N THR A 72 4.72 -12.52 7.17
CA THR A 72 4.28 -13.57 6.23
C THR A 72 2.76 -13.75 6.28
N GLN A 73 2.16 -13.81 7.47
CA GLN A 73 0.71 -13.88 7.63
C GLN A 73 0.02 -12.63 7.05
N THR A 74 0.61 -11.45 7.24
CA THR A 74 0.08 -10.18 6.72
C THR A 74 0.10 -10.15 5.19
N THR A 75 1.22 -10.53 4.56
CA THR A 75 1.30 -10.60 3.09
C THR A 75 0.33 -11.64 2.51
N ASN A 76 0.15 -12.79 3.19
CA ASN A 76 -0.81 -13.82 2.76
C ASN A 76 -2.27 -13.34 2.82
N ARG A 77 -2.61 -12.57 3.87
CA ARG A 77 -3.94 -11.94 3.99
C ARG A 77 -4.15 -10.89 2.90
N MET A 78 -3.12 -10.12 2.55
CA MET A 78 -3.18 -9.17 1.45
C MET A 78 -3.41 -9.87 0.10
N GLU A 79 -2.76 -11.00 -0.16
CA GLU A 79 -2.99 -11.78 -1.40
C GLU A 79 -4.43 -12.30 -1.49
N SER A 80 -4.95 -12.81 -0.38
CA SER A 80 -6.36 -13.23 -0.28
C SER A 80 -7.31 -12.07 -0.55
N LEU A 81 -6.99 -10.87 -0.04
CA LEU A 81 -7.78 -9.66 -0.26
C LEU A 81 -7.71 -9.18 -1.71
N LEU A 82 -6.52 -9.14 -2.32
CA LEU A 82 -6.32 -8.80 -3.74
C LEU A 82 -7.12 -9.73 -4.66
N THR A 83 -7.10 -11.03 -4.37
CA THR A 83 -7.89 -12.04 -5.08
C THR A 83 -9.39 -11.77 -4.94
N SER A 84 -9.85 -11.47 -3.72
CA SER A 84 -11.26 -11.18 -3.45
C SER A 84 -11.71 -9.92 -4.19
N ILE A 85 -10.91 -8.85 -4.18
CA ILE A 85 -11.19 -7.61 -4.92
C ILE A 85 -11.32 -7.91 -6.41
N ARG A 86 -10.40 -8.71 -6.97
CA ARG A 86 -10.42 -9.07 -8.39
C ARG A 86 -11.71 -9.80 -8.76
N ILE A 87 -12.10 -10.80 -7.97
CA ILE A 87 -13.34 -11.56 -8.19
C ILE A 87 -14.56 -10.63 -8.11
N THR A 88 -14.64 -9.79 -7.07
CA THR A 88 -15.76 -8.86 -6.89
C THR A 88 -15.83 -7.83 -8.02
N ALA A 89 -14.69 -7.26 -8.42
CA ALA A 89 -14.63 -6.29 -9.50
C ALA A 89 -15.08 -6.90 -10.83
N GLN A 90 -14.62 -8.11 -11.15
CA GLN A 90 -15.06 -8.85 -12.33
C GLN A 90 -16.57 -9.12 -12.31
N ALA A 91 -17.12 -9.52 -11.17
CA ALA A 91 -18.56 -9.73 -11.00
C ALA A 91 -19.38 -8.43 -11.19
N MET A 92 -18.80 -7.28 -10.84
CA MET A 92 -19.38 -5.95 -11.06
C MET A 92 -19.17 -5.41 -12.49
N GLY A 93 -18.48 -6.15 -13.35
CA GLY A 93 -18.15 -5.72 -14.72
C GLY A 93 -17.05 -4.66 -14.80
N PHE A 94 -16.27 -4.48 -13.74
CA PHE A 94 -15.13 -3.56 -13.73
C PHE A 94 -13.88 -4.24 -14.30
N ALA A 95 -13.21 -3.56 -15.23
CA ALA A 95 -11.88 -3.95 -15.66
C ALA A 95 -10.88 -3.62 -14.54
N ILE A 96 -10.17 -4.64 -14.06
CA ILE A 96 -9.05 -4.48 -13.13
C ILE A 96 -7.77 -4.27 -13.94
N LEU A 97 -7.02 -3.23 -13.59
CA LEU A 97 -5.67 -3.03 -14.11
C LEU A 97 -4.75 -4.09 -13.49
N ASP A 98 -4.37 -5.07 -14.31
CA ASP A 98 -3.47 -6.17 -13.92
C ASP A 98 -1.98 -5.80 -14.01
N ASP A 99 -1.68 -4.72 -14.72
CA ASP A 99 -0.33 -4.20 -14.87
C ASP A 99 0.16 -3.71 -13.51
N VAL A 100 1.10 -4.46 -12.93
CA VAL A 100 1.99 -3.93 -11.92
C VAL A 100 2.71 -2.75 -12.58
N PRO A 101 2.66 -1.52 -12.03
CA PRO A 101 3.44 -0.43 -12.59
C PRO A 101 4.89 -0.89 -12.69
N THR A 102 5.43 -0.93 -13.91
CA THR A 102 6.83 -1.31 -14.11
C THR A 102 7.68 -0.37 -13.25
N GLY A 103 8.50 -0.92 -12.34
CA GLY A 103 9.26 -0.10 -11.39
C GLY A 103 8.50 0.35 -10.13
N VAL A 104 7.57 -0.45 -9.58
CA VAL A 104 6.95 -0.21 -8.24
C VAL A 104 7.97 0.17 -7.17
N MET A 105 9.13 -0.47 -7.23
CA MET A 105 10.28 -0.17 -6.39
C MET A 105 11.52 -0.11 -7.27
N THR A 106 12.19 1.03 -7.28
CA THR A 106 13.48 1.22 -7.95
C THR A 106 14.58 0.46 -7.22
N SER A 107 15.70 0.17 -7.88
CA SER A 107 16.86 -0.48 -7.24
C SER A 107 17.39 0.32 -6.04
N THR A 108 17.28 1.64 -6.07
CA THR A 108 17.66 2.55 -4.99
C THR A 108 16.68 2.57 -3.82
N GLU A 109 15.40 2.31 -4.07
CA GLU A 109 14.39 2.16 -3.00
C GLU A 109 14.49 0.78 -2.36
N ARG A 110 14.86 -0.22 -3.17
CA ARG A 110 15.15 -1.58 -2.74
C ARG A 110 16.34 -1.62 -1.79
N ASP A 111 17.51 -1.19 -2.24
CA ASP A 111 18.72 -1.17 -1.40
C ASP A 111 19.26 0.26 -1.27
N PRO A 112 18.68 1.07 -0.38
CA PRO A 112 19.26 2.36 -0.05
C PRO A 112 20.63 2.14 0.60
N THR A 113 21.64 2.91 0.17
CA THR A 113 23.02 2.72 0.61
C THR A 113 23.19 2.92 2.12
N GLY A 114 23.18 1.80 2.87
CA GLY A 114 23.46 1.74 4.30
C GLY A 114 22.29 1.26 5.17
N GLU A 115 22.62 0.47 6.19
CA GLU A 115 21.68 -0.19 7.11
C GLU A 115 20.66 0.77 7.75
N LEU A 116 21.10 1.95 8.19
CA LEU A 116 20.21 2.95 8.79
C LEU A 116 19.12 3.42 7.82
N LEU A 117 19.46 3.54 6.53
CA LEU A 117 18.50 3.98 5.52
C LEU A 117 17.51 2.87 5.16
N ARG A 118 17.95 1.60 5.12
CA ARG A 118 17.06 0.44 4.98
C ARG A 118 16.04 0.40 6.10
N ARG A 119 16.49 0.39 7.37
CA ARG A 119 15.58 0.42 8.53
C ARG A 119 14.62 1.62 8.53
N SER A 120 15.10 2.80 8.11
CA SER A 120 14.24 3.97 7.99
C SER A 120 13.18 3.81 6.89
N ARG A 121 13.51 3.19 5.76
CA ARG A 121 12.56 2.86 4.68
C ARG A 121 11.54 1.86 5.20
N ASP A 122 11.98 0.82 5.88
CA ASP A 122 11.12 -0.25 6.40
C ASP A 122 10.09 0.25 7.39
N GLN A 123 10.55 1.04 8.35
CA GLN A 123 9.67 1.70 9.31
C GLN A 123 8.65 2.61 8.61
N GLN A 124 9.07 3.34 7.58
CA GLN A 124 8.17 4.20 6.81
C GLN A 124 7.14 3.37 6.03
N VAL A 125 7.54 2.27 5.39
CA VAL A 125 6.63 1.36 4.67
C VAL A 125 5.54 0.83 5.59
N VAL A 126 5.93 0.29 6.76
CA VAL A 126 4.97 -0.27 7.73
C VAL A 126 4.02 0.80 8.25
N TRP A 127 4.55 2.00 8.54
CA TRP A 127 3.73 3.12 9.03
C TRP A 127 2.71 3.59 7.99
N GLU A 128 3.13 3.79 6.74
CA GLU A 128 2.24 4.21 5.65
C GLU A 128 1.21 3.12 5.33
N PHE A 129 1.59 1.84 5.40
CA PHE A 129 0.64 0.73 5.25
C PHE A 129 -0.47 0.77 6.32
N LEU A 130 -0.10 1.01 7.58
CA LEU A 130 -1.09 1.14 8.67
C LEU A 130 -2.06 2.30 8.42
N TRP A 131 -1.56 3.45 7.95
CA TRP A 131 -2.40 4.58 7.60
C TRP A 131 -3.31 4.31 6.41
N TYR A 132 -2.78 3.66 5.39
CA TYR A 132 -3.54 3.23 4.22
C TYR A 132 -4.70 2.32 4.62
N LEU A 133 -4.48 1.34 5.51
CA LEU A 133 -5.55 0.45 5.99
C LEU A 133 -6.70 1.21 6.65
N ARG A 134 -6.42 2.28 7.40
CA ARG A 134 -7.46 3.13 8.00
C ARG A 134 -8.27 3.85 6.93
N TRP A 135 -7.61 4.39 5.92
CA TRP A 135 -8.27 5.07 4.81
C TRP A 135 -9.11 4.08 3.97
N ALA A 136 -8.54 2.92 3.66
CA ALA A 136 -9.21 1.83 2.95
C ALA A 136 -10.48 1.35 3.66
N ALA A 137 -10.45 1.19 4.98
CA ALA A 137 -11.63 0.80 5.76
C ALA A 137 -12.78 1.82 5.61
N SER A 138 -12.45 3.11 5.56
CA SER A 138 -13.44 4.18 5.29
C SER A 138 -14.03 4.06 3.89
N ASP A 139 -13.19 3.85 2.87
CA ASP A 139 -13.65 3.73 1.48
C ASP A 139 -14.50 2.46 1.26
N ILE A 140 -14.13 1.33 1.87
CA ILE A 140 -14.94 0.10 1.85
C ILE A 140 -16.30 0.32 2.52
N THR A 141 -16.33 1.03 3.65
CA THR A 141 -17.58 1.36 4.35
C THR A 141 -18.49 2.22 3.47
N TRP A 142 -17.91 3.21 2.78
CA TRP A 142 -18.64 4.05 1.82
C TRP A 142 -19.17 3.23 0.63
N LEU A 143 -18.36 2.33 0.07
CA LEU A 143 -18.77 1.45 -1.04
C LEU A 143 -19.94 0.56 -0.65
N LYS A 144 -19.89 -0.04 0.55
CA LYS A 144 -20.99 -0.85 1.09
C LYS A 144 -22.27 -0.03 1.20
N HIS A 145 -22.20 1.17 1.77
CA HIS A 145 -23.37 2.04 1.90
C HIS A 145 -24.01 2.37 0.55
N ARG A 146 -23.20 2.75 -0.45
CA ARG A 146 -23.69 3.09 -1.80
C ARG A 146 -24.34 1.90 -2.54
N HIS A 147 -23.90 0.68 -2.27
CA HIS A 147 -24.43 -0.54 -2.92
C HIS A 147 -25.52 -1.26 -2.12
N CYS A 148 -25.71 -0.95 -0.83
CA CYS A 148 -26.77 -1.52 0.00
C CYS A 148 -28.01 -0.60 0.14
N GLU A 149 -27.94 0.66 -0.31
CA GLU A 149 -29.08 1.58 -0.40
C GLU A 149 -29.81 1.55 -1.76
N GLN A 150 -29.47 0.58 -2.62
CA GLN A 150 -30.24 0.23 -3.83
C GLN A 150 -30.99 -1.08 -3.59
#